data_AF-A0A535PFK6-F1
#
_entry.id   AF-A0A535PFK6-F1
#
_cell.length_a   1.000
_cell.length_b   1.000
_cell.length_c   1.000
_cell.angle_alpha   90.00
_cell.angle_beta   90.00
_cell.angle_gamma   90.00
#
_symmetry.space_group_name_H-M   'P 1'
#
loop_
_entity.id
_entity.type
_entity.pdbx_description
1 polymer ?
#
loop_
_entity_poly.entity_id
_entity_poly.type
_entity_poly.pdbx_seq_one_letter_code
_entity_poly.pdbx_strand_id
1 'polypeptide(L)'
;MRSESSDQPASEGEATYQPGSEADFERLYRNSYRRILGTLVTMLRDMPAAEDCTQETYERAFRVWKTWRPDAPAEAWLHRIAINTAITRQRRERLQEAGAILRRLGRPAAQADPAVLAERSDLVKALRKLPPKQSAAIVLRHFHGYTNREIAIALGVPEQTVASRLAAARARLQQLLGPIRPK
;
A
#
# COMPACT_ATOMS: atom_id res chain seq x y z
N MET A 1 -24.25 -37.87 -13.26
CA MET A 1 -22.99 -38.33 -12.64
C MET A 1 -22.08 -37.11 -12.54
N ARG A 2 -21.93 -36.59 -11.32
CA ARG A 2 -21.18 -35.38 -10.97
C ARG A 2 -19.71 -35.73 -10.70
N SER A 3 -18.92 -34.65 -10.62
CA SER A 3 -17.61 -34.52 -9.98
C SER A 3 -16.42 -34.67 -10.95
N GLU A 4 -15.79 -33.56 -11.35
CA GLU A 4 -14.99 -32.57 -10.60
C GLU A 4 -13.50 -32.94 -10.63
N SER A 5 -12.72 -32.13 -11.34
CA SER A 5 -11.30 -31.92 -11.06
C SER A 5 -10.97 -30.50 -11.52
N SER A 6 -11.50 -29.54 -10.77
CA SER A 6 -10.88 -28.21 -10.69
C SER A 6 -9.78 -28.33 -9.66
N ASP A 7 -8.55 -28.40 -10.16
CA ASP A 7 -7.33 -28.19 -9.40
C ASP A 7 -7.34 -26.76 -8.86
N GLN A 8 -7.63 -26.65 -7.57
CA GLN A 8 -7.64 -25.39 -6.84
C GLN A 8 -6.35 -25.38 -6.01
N PRO A 9 -5.39 -24.48 -6.26
CA PRO A 9 -4.18 -24.45 -5.45
C PRO A 9 -4.57 -24.08 -4.02
N ALA A 10 -4.15 -24.94 -3.11
CA ALA A 10 -4.40 -24.88 -1.68
C ALA A 10 -4.10 -23.48 -1.11
N SER A 11 -5.04 -22.96 -0.32
CA SER A 11 -4.79 -21.88 0.63
C SER A 11 -3.67 -22.31 1.57
N GLU A 12 -2.46 -21.77 1.38
CA GLU A 12 -1.36 -21.88 2.33
C GLU A 12 -1.88 -21.51 3.72
N GLY A 13 -1.80 -22.45 4.65
CA GLY A 13 -2.43 -22.35 5.96
C GLY A 13 -2.11 -21.04 6.67
N GLU A 14 -3.14 -20.42 7.25
CA GLU A 14 -3.00 -19.21 8.06
C GLU A 14 -1.98 -19.47 9.18
N ALA A 15 -0.74 -19.04 8.97
CA ALA A 15 0.28 -19.05 10.00
C ALA A 15 -0.26 -18.23 11.16
N THR A 16 -0.68 -18.93 12.23
CA THR A 16 -1.23 -18.27 13.40
C THR A 16 -0.08 -17.55 14.11
N TYR A 17 -0.24 -16.25 14.34
CA TYR A 17 0.71 -15.45 15.09
C TYR A 17 0.12 -15.14 16.46
N GLN A 18 0.92 -15.23 17.52
CA GLN A 18 0.54 -14.89 18.88
C GLN A 18 0.89 -13.43 19.19
N PRO A 19 -0.09 -12.57 19.52
CA PRO A 19 0.17 -11.20 19.95
C PRO A 19 1.16 -11.14 21.11
N GLY A 20 2.19 -10.31 20.98
CA GLY A 20 3.22 -10.14 22.00
C GLY A 20 4.37 -11.14 21.98
N SER A 21 4.29 -12.22 21.20
CA SER A 21 5.40 -13.15 20.98
C SER A 21 6.45 -12.51 20.07
N GLU A 22 7.69 -12.39 20.54
CA GLU A 22 8.80 -11.81 19.77
C GLU A 22 9.20 -12.70 18.60
N ALA A 23 9.26 -14.02 18.79
CA ALA A 23 9.54 -14.99 17.74
C ALA A 23 8.48 -14.95 16.62
N ASP A 24 7.21 -14.75 16.96
CA ASP A 24 6.14 -14.62 15.98
C ASP A 24 6.21 -13.30 15.23
N PHE A 25 6.60 -12.21 15.90
CA PHE A 25 6.82 -10.94 15.23
C PHE A 25 8.02 -11.01 14.27
N GLU A 26 9.09 -11.69 14.65
CA GLU A 26 10.25 -11.91 13.78
C GLU A 26 9.86 -12.73 12.54
N ARG A 27 9.09 -13.81 12.72
CA ARG A 27 8.57 -14.60 11.59
C ARG A 27 7.70 -13.74 10.68
N LEU A 28 6.81 -12.93 11.25
CA LEU A 28 5.97 -12.00 10.48
C LEU A 28 6.85 -11.04 9.66
N TYR A 29 7.82 -10.38 10.29
CA TYR A 29 8.77 -9.48 9.63
C TYR A 29 9.45 -10.15 8.43
N ARG A 30 10.05 -11.33 8.63
CA ARG A 30 10.78 -12.06 7.58
C ARG A 30 9.87 -12.39 6.39
N ASN A 31 8.61 -12.76 6.66
CA ASN A 31 7.66 -13.16 5.63
C ASN A 31 7.04 -11.99 4.87
N SER A 32 6.85 -10.83 5.53
CA SER A 32 6.14 -9.69 4.93
C SER A 32 7.05 -8.56 4.45
N TYR A 33 8.32 -8.50 4.86
CA TYR A 33 9.21 -7.35 4.59
C TYR A 33 9.21 -6.90 3.12
N ARG A 34 9.44 -7.83 2.19
CA ARG A 34 9.51 -7.54 0.75
C ARG A 34 8.18 -7.01 0.20
N ARG A 35 7.05 -7.54 0.69
CA ARG A 35 5.70 -7.13 0.27
C ARG A 35 5.33 -5.75 0.81
N ILE A 36 5.64 -5.47 2.07
CA ILE A 36 5.48 -4.14 2.69
C ILE A 36 6.33 -3.09 1.96
N LEU A 37 7.62 -3.39 1.76
CA LEU A 37 8.54 -2.48 1.06
C LEU A 37 8.08 -2.24 -0.38
N GLY A 38 7.66 -3.28 -1.11
CA GLY A 38 7.13 -3.15 -2.47
C GLY A 38 5.91 -2.22 -2.56
N THR A 39 4.98 -2.32 -1.60
CA THR A 39 3.85 -1.38 -1.48
C THR A 39 4.34 0.05 -1.24
N LEU A 40 5.27 0.26 -0.31
CA LEU A 40 5.77 1.59 0.04
C LEU A 40 6.57 2.24 -1.09
N VAL A 41 7.41 1.48 -1.80
CA VAL A 41 8.12 1.94 -3.01
C VAL A 41 7.12 2.37 -4.08
N THR A 42 6.02 1.63 -4.24
CA THR A 42 4.98 1.95 -5.22
C THR A 42 4.25 3.25 -4.86
N MET A 43 4.01 3.49 -3.57
CA MET A 43 3.31 4.67 -3.07
C MET A 43 4.18 5.94 -3.02
N LEU A 44 5.43 5.81 -2.55
CA LEU A 44 6.32 6.95 -2.26
C LEU A 44 7.19 7.33 -3.47
N ARG A 45 7.51 6.37 -4.35
CA ARG A 45 8.41 6.57 -5.51
C ARG A 45 9.84 7.01 -5.14
N ASP A 46 10.23 6.78 -3.91
CA ASP A 46 11.55 7.08 -3.36
C ASP A 46 11.95 5.87 -2.53
N MET A 47 13.04 5.21 -2.93
CA MET A 47 13.50 3.98 -2.31
C MET A 47 14.01 4.23 -0.88
N PRO A 48 14.93 5.18 -0.63
CA PRO A 48 15.26 5.61 0.73
C PRO A 48 14.02 5.91 1.59
N ALA A 49 13.07 6.69 1.05
CA ALA A 49 11.86 7.02 1.79
C ALA A 49 11.00 5.79 2.12
N ALA A 50 10.93 4.83 1.21
CA ALA A 50 10.22 3.58 1.41
C ALA A 50 10.91 2.67 2.43
N GLU A 51 12.24 2.62 2.45
CA GLU A 51 13.02 1.90 3.46
C GLU A 51 12.79 2.48 4.85
N ASP A 52 12.87 3.80 5.00
CA ASP A 52 12.55 4.51 6.25
C ASP A 52 11.12 4.19 6.72
N CYS A 53 10.14 4.34 5.83
CA CYS A 53 8.75 4.05 6.16
C CYS A 53 8.53 2.57 6.50
N THR A 54 9.30 1.66 5.90
CA THR A 54 9.25 0.24 6.22
C THR A 54 9.76 0.01 7.64
N GLN A 55 10.91 0.58 8.01
CA GLN A 55 11.45 0.51 9.37
C GLN A 55 10.45 1.08 10.39
N GLU A 56 9.97 2.31 10.15
CA GLU A 56 8.99 2.96 11.03
C GLU A 56 7.69 2.14 11.16
N THR A 57 7.27 1.46 10.09
CA THR A 57 6.12 0.55 10.13
C THR A 57 6.33 -0.58 11.12
N TYR A 58 7.48 -1.27 11.04
CA TYR A 58 7.77 -2.39 11.93
C TYR A 58 8.03 -1.94 13.36
N GLU A 59 8.67 -0.80 13.57
CA GLU A 59 8.82 -0.23 14.93
C GLU A 59 7.46 0.05 15.57
N ARG A 60 6.56 0.71 14.84
CA ARG A 60 5.20 0.99 15.31
C ARG A 60 4.42 -0.29 15.54
N ALA A 61 4.50 -1.24 14.61
CA ALA A 61 3.84 -2.53 14.71
C ALA A 61 4.32 -3.30 15.95
N PHE A 62 5.62 -3.35 16.21
CA PHE A 62 6.17 -4.03 17.39
C PHE A 62 5.63 -3.43 18.70
N ARG A 63 5.56 -2.10 18.79
CA ARG A 63 5.02 -1.40 19.98
C ARG A 63 3.58 -1.77 20.30
N VAL A 64 2.75 -1.99 19.28
CA VAL A 64 1.33 -2.36 19.45
C VAL A 64 1.05 -3.85 19.24
N TRP A 65 2.09 -4.67 19.05
CA TRP A 65 1.98 -6.10 18.74
C TRP A 65 1.21 -6.87 19.80
N LYS A 66 1.44 -6.55 21.08
CA LYS A 66 0.73 -7.15 22.23
C LYS A 66 -0.78 -6.91 22.22
N THR A 67 -1.24 -5.88 21.51
CA THR A 67 -2.65 -5.46 21.45
C THR A 67 -3.32 -5.79 20.13
N TRP A 68 -2.56 -6.32 19.17
CA TRP A 68 -3.11 -6.76 17.90
C TRP A 68 -4.09 -7.92 18.12
N ARG A 69 -5.18 -7.91 17.35
CA ARG A 69 -6.20 -8.97 17.37
C ARG A 69 -6.20 -9.65 16.00
N PRO A 70 -6.31 -10.99 15.93
CA PRO A 70 -6.34 -11.73 14.67
C PRO A 70 -7.74 -11.70 14.03
N ASP A 71 -8.30 -10.51 13.80
CA ASP A 71 -9.58 -10.32 13.09
C ASP A 71 -9.42 -10.25 11.56
N ALA A 72 -8.17 -10.17 11.10
CA ALA A 72 -7.71 -10.23 9.72
C ALA A 72 -6.28 -10.80 9.68
N PRO A 73 -5.75 -11.18 8.50
CA PRO A 73 -4.36 -11.57 8.36
C PRO A 73 -3.42 -10.53 8.97
N ALA A 74 -2.40 -10.97 9.72
CA ALA A 74 -1.43 -10.08 10.35
C ALA A 74 -0.76 -9.12 9.35
N GLU A 75 -0.57 -9.57 8.12
CA GLU A 75 -0.01 -8.75 7.05
C GLU A 75 -0.96 -7.62 6.59
N ALA A 76 -2.28 -7.83 6.61
CA ALA A 76 -3.25 -6.78 6.32
C ALA A 76 -3.20 -5.68 7.39
N TRP A 77 -2.99 -6.07 8.65
CA TRP A 77 -2.73 -5.13 9.74
C TRP A 77 -1.40 -4.38 9.57
N LEU A 78 -0.33 -5.04 9.12
CA LEU A 78 0.93 -4.35 8.79
C LEU A 78 0.77 -3.35 7.63
N HIS A 79 0.06 -3.73 6.57
CA HIS A 79 -0.22 -2.83 5.45
C HIS A 79 -1.00 -1.59 5.90
N ARG A 80 -1.92 -1.71 6.86
CA ARG A 80 -2.58 -0.55 7.47
C ARG A 80 -1.59 0.43 8.05
N ILE A 81 -0.67 -0.06 8.87
CA ILE A 81 0.35 0.77 9.52
C ILE A 81 1.23 1.42 8.43
N ALA A 82 1.70 0.63 7.45
CA ALA A 82 2.53 1.10 6.35
C ALA A 82 1.87 2.22 5.54
N ILE A 83 0.63 2.00 5.10
CA ILE A 83 -0.12 2.95 4.27
C ILE A 83 -0.37 4.25 5.05
N ASN A 84 -0.71 4.17 6.33
CA ASN A 84 -0.92 5.35 7.16
C ASN A 84 0.38 6.12 7.42
N THR A 85 1.49 5.42 7.60
CA THR A 85 2.83 6.01 7.71
C THR A 85 3.19 6.76 6.43
N ALA A 86 3.05 6.13 5.26
CA ALA A 86 3.31 6.76 3.96
C ALA A 86 2.42 7.97 3.68
N ILE A 87 1.11 7.88 3.92
CA ILE A 87 0.17 8.99 3.72
C ILE A 87 0.51 10.17 4.64
N THR A 88 0.84 9.88 5.91
CA THR A 88 1.25 10.90 6.87
C THR A 88 2.53 11.61 6.43
N ARG A 89 3.54 10.85 5.97
CA ARG A 89 4.79 11.40 5.43
C ARG A 89 4.53 12.30 4.22
N GLN A 90 3.81 11.80 3.22
CA GLN A 90 3.52 12.54 2.00
C GLN A 90 2.70 13.82 2.28
N ARG A 91 1.81 13.80 3.28
CA ARG A 91 1.10 15.00 3.74
C ARG A 91 2.05 16.02 4.38
N ARG A 92 3.02 15.58 5.18
CA ARG A 92 4.03 16.45 5.79
C ARG A 92 4.95 17.05 4.73
N GLU A 93 5.43 16.26 3.78
CA GLU A 93 6.28 16.73 2.67
C GLU A 93 5.55 17.79 1.83
N ARG A 94 4.29 17.55 1.45
CA ARG A 94 3.48 18.56 0.74
C ARG A 94 3.29 19.85 1.53
N LEU A 95 3.11 19.76 2.85
CA LEU A 95 2.97 20.94 3.70
C LEU A 95 4.30 21.72 3.80
N GLN A 96 5.43 21.02 3.86
CA GLN A 96 6.77 21.61 3.84
C GLN A 96 7.05 22.28 2.49
N GLU A 97 6.73 21.63 1.37
CA GLU A 97 6.82 22.20 0.03
C GLU A 97 5.93 23.44 -0.12
N ALA A 98 4.67 23.36 0.30
CA ALA A 98 3.76 24.50 0.28
C ALA A 98 4.29 25.66 1.15
N GLY A 99 4.82 25.37 2.34
CA GLY A 99 5.48 26.36 3.21
C GLY A 99 6.78 26.91 2.63
N ALA A 100 7.52 26.15 1.83
CA ALA A 100 8.70 26.60 1.11
C ALA A 100 8.32 27.47 -0.10
N ILE A 101 7.24 27.15 -0.81
CA ILE A 101 6.68 27.96 -1.89
C ILE A 101 6.14 29.28 -1.35
N LEU A 102 5.40 29.26 -0.23
CA LEU A 102 4.94 30.46 0.46
C LEU A 102 6.11 31.34 0.94
N ARG A 103 7.22 30.74 1.41
CA ARG A 103 8.46 31.47 1.73
C ARG A 103 9.19 31.99 0.49
N ARG A 104 9.06 31.33 -0.66
CA ARG A 104 9.66 31.73 -1.94
C ARG A 104 8.83 32.75 -2.72
N LEU A 105 7.56 32.96 -2.40
CA LEU A 105 6.69 33.98 -3.01
C LEU A 105 7.16 35.45 -2.78
N GLY A 106 8.33 35.66 -2.18
CA GLY A 106 9.11 36.91 -2.22
C GLY A 106 10.19 37.00 -3.32
N ARG A 107 10.34 36.03 -4.24
CA ARG A 107 11.27 36.10 -5.40
C ARG A 107 10.86 35.13 -6.53
N PRO A 108 11.10 35.43 -7.82
CA PRO A 108 10.67 34.57 -8.93
C PRO A 108 11.37 33.20 -8.91
N ALA A 109 10.62 32.14 -9.19
CA ALA A 109 11.03 30.75 -9.03
C ALA A 109 11.85 30.18 -10.21
N ALA A 110 12.80 29.29 -9.90
CA ALA A 110 13.39 28.37 -10.86
C ALA A 110 12.64 27.03 -10.83
N GLN A 111 12.27 26.53 -12.02
CA GLN A 111 11.60 25.25 -12.26
C GLN A 111 12.48 24.06 -11.86
N ALA A 112 11.87 23.01 -11.34
CA ALA A 112 12.52 21.73 -11.06
C ALA A 112 12.34 20.77 -12.25
N ASP A 113 13.44 20.13 -12.63
CA ASP A 113 13.64 19.29 -13.82
C ASP A 113 12.91 17.93 -13.72
N PRO A 114 12.09 17.53 -14.71
CA PRO A 114 11.39 16.25 -14.71
C PRO A 114 12.21 15.16 -15.41
N ALA A 115 13.32 14.73 -14.82
CA ALA A 115 14.09 13.61 -15.39
C ALA A 115 14.82 12.77 -14.34
N VAL A 116 14.14 11.78 -13.73
CA VAL A 116 14.82 10.64 -13.09
C VAL A 116 14.02 9.33 -13.29
N LEU A 117 14.60 8.47 -14.13
CA LEU A 117 14.57 7.00 -14.26
C LEU A 117 13.26 6.21 -14.52
N ALA A 118 13.26 5.52 -15.67
CA ALA A 118 12.54 4.27 -15.98
C ALA A 118 13.26 3.08 -15.31
N GLU A 119 12.68 1.92 -14.97
CA GLU A 119 11.58 1.13 -15.55
C GLU A 119 10.72 0.44 -14.47
N ARG A 120 9.43 0.28 -14.77
CA ARG A 120 8.50 -0.79 -14.33
C ARG A 120 7.13 -0.47 -14.93
N SER A 121 6.45 -1.50 -15.46
CA SER A 121 5.09 -1.59 -16.04
C SER A 121 4.28 -0.29 -16.11
N ASP A 122 3.69 0.01 -17.27
CA ASP A 122 2.76 1.15 -17.46
C ASP A 122 1.67 1.22 -16.37
N LEU A 123 1.30 0.08 -15.78
CA LEU A 123 0.43 0.02 -14.62
C LEU A 123 1.00 0.76 -13.40
N VAL A 124 2.25 0.54 -13.03
CA VAL A 124 2.91 1.25 -11.91
C VAL A 124 2.94 2.75 -12.18
N LYS A 125 3.19 3.17 -13.43
CA LYS A 125 3.14 4.60 -13.82
C LYS A 125 1.73 5.18 -13.72
N ALA A 126 0.70 4.43 -14.10
CA ALA A 126 -0.69 4.87 -14.00
C ALA A 126 -1.21 4.91 -12.56
N LEU A 127 -0.80 3.96 -11.71
CA LEU A 127 -1.11 3.96 -10.28
C LEU A 127 -0.61 5.22 -9.57
N ARG A 128 0.52 5.79 -10.03
CA ARG A 128 1.08 7.04 -9.50
C ARG A 128 0.20 8.27 -9.75
N LYS A 129 -0.68 8.22 -10.75
CA LYS A 129 -1.60 9.32 -11.07
C LYS A 129 -2.89 9.26 -10.26
N LEU A 130 -3.10 8.19 -9.48
CA LEU A 130 -4.26 8.06 -8.62
C LEU A 130 -4.05 8.77 -7.27
N PRO A 131 -5.12 9.27 -6.64
CA PRO A 131 -5.06 9.66 -5.24
C PRO A 131 -4.53 8.53 -4.34
N PRO A 132 -3.76 8.83 -3.27
CA PRO A 132 -3.07 7.81 -2.46
C PRO A 132 -3.99 6.69 -1.97
N LYS A 133 -5.20 7.03 -1.51
CA LYS A 133 -6.18 6.05 -1.00
C LYS A 133 -6.76 5.13 -2.08
N GLN A 134 -6.79 5.59 -3.34
CA GLN A 134 -7.24 4.79 -4.48
C GLN A 134 -6.12 3.88 -4.98
N SER A 135 -4.90 4.42 -5.08
CA SER A 135 -3.70 3.64 -5.40
C SER A 135 -3.49 2.51 -4.39
N ALA A 136 -3.58 2.80 -3.09
CA ALA A 136 -3.47 1.81 -2.03
C ALA A 136 -4.50 0.67 -2.17
N ALA A 137 -5.77 0.99 -2.45
CA ALA A 137 -6.80 -0.02 -2.66
C ALA A 137 -6.50 -0.95 -3.85
N ILE A 138 -6.02 -0.40 -4.97
CA ILE A 138 -5.63 -1.19 -6.14
C ILE A 138 -4.40 -2.06 -5.85
N VAL A 139 -3.39 -1.51 -5.16
CA VAL A 139 -2.18 -2.27 -4.80
C VAL A 139 -2.54 -3.45 -3.92
N LEU A 140 -3.31 -3.24 -2.85
CA LEU A 140 -3.75 -4.32 -1.95
C LEU A 140 -4.58 -5.38 -2.68
N ARG A 141 -5.49 -4.98 -3.58
CA ARG A 141 -6.31 -5.93 -4.33
C ARG A 141 -5.52 -6.74 -5.34
N HIS A 142 -4.72 -6.08 -6.17
CA HIS A 142 -4.17 -6.68 -7.38
C HIS A 142 -2.76 -7.25 -7.20
N PHE A 143 -1.99 -6.74 -6.23
CA PHE A 143 -0.63 -7.24 -5.97
C PHE A 143 -0.57 -8.16 -4.76
N HIS A 144 -1.48 -8.00 -3.80
CA HIS A 144 -1.53 -8.83 -2.58
C HIS A 144 -2.76 -9.75 -2.50
N GLY A 145 -3.68 -9.64 -3.45
CA GLY A 145 -4.84 -10.55 -3.56
C GLY A 145 -5.94 -10.31 -2.52
N TYR A 146 -5.89 -9.22 -1.74
CA TYR A 146 -6.81 -9.01 -0.63
C TYR A 146 -8.27 -8.86 -1.07
N THR A 147 -9.16 -9.46 -0.28
CA THR A 147 -10.61 -9.28 -0.37
C THR A 147 -11.00 -7.84 -0.01
N ASN A 148 -12.20 -7.42 -0.38
CA ASN A 148 -12.68 -6.07 -0.04
C ASN A 148 -12.76 -5.86 1.48
N ARG A 149 -13.13 -6.91 2.23
CA ARG A 149 -13.15 -6.92 3.70
C ARG A 149 -11.76 -6.72 4.30
N GLU A 150 -10.74 -7.44 3.83
CA GLU A 150 -9.37 -7.28 4.33
C GLU A 150 -8.81 -5.89 3.99
N ILE A 151 -9.10 -5.38 2.79
CA ILE A 151 -8.73 -4.01 2.40
C ILE A 151 -9.46 -2.97 3.28
N ALA A 152 -10.72 -3.21 3.65
CA ALA A 152 -11.48 -2.33 4.52
C ALA A 152 -10.83 -2.22 5.91
N ILE A 153 -10.42 -3.36 6.47
CA ILE A 153 -9.68 -3.43 7.73
C ILE A 153 -8.34 -2.71 7.60
N ALA A 154 -7.58 -3.02 6.53
CA ALA A 154 -6.28 -2.42 6.26
C ALA A 154 -6.36 -0.89 6.08
N LEU A 155 -7.39 -0.38 5.40
CA LEU A 155 -7.54 1.05 5.14
C LEU A 155 -8.36 1.78 6.22
N GLY A 156 -8.95 1.06 7.18
CA GLY A 156 -9.80 1.61 8.23
C GLY A 156 -11.05 2.29 7.70
N VAL A 157 -11.70 1.69 6.69
CA VAL A 157 -12.91 2.24 6.05
C VAL A 157 -13.97 1.17 5.83
N PRO A 158 -15.25 1.52 5.63
CA PRO A 158 -16.28 0.55 5.28
C PRO A 158 -15.98 -0.20 3.98
N GLU A 159 -16.41 -1.46 3.87
CA GLU A 159 -16.21 -2.29 2.67
C GLU A 159 -16.80 -1.66 1.40
N GLN A 160 -17.97 -1.01 1.53
CA GLN A 160 -18.57 -0.24 0.44
C GLN A 160 -17.68 0.92 -0.04
N THR A 161 -16.91 1.54 0.86
CA THR A 161 -15.93 2.59 0.51
C THR A 161 -14.74 1.99 -0.24
N VAL A 162 -14.35 0.75 0.05
CA VAL A 162 -13.33 0.04 -0.74
C VAL A 162 -13.84 -0.20 -2.16
N ALA A 163 -15.06 -0.72 -2.30
CA ALA A 163 -15.67 -0.97 -3.60
C ALA A 163 -15.73 0.30 -4.47
N SER A 164 -16.17 1.42 -3.91
CA SER A 164 -16.22 2.70 -4.64
C SER A 164 -14.83 3.25 -4.97
N ARG A 165 -13.83 3.08 -4.09
CA ARG A 165 -12.44 3.46 -4.38
C ARG A 165 -11.84 2.62 -5.51
N LEU A 166 -12.07 1.31 -5.51
CA LEU A 166 -11.62 0.42 -6.57
C LEU A 166 -12.27 0.77 -7.92
N ALA A 167 -13.58 1.03 -7.94
CA ALA A 167 -14.28 1.45 -9.14
C ALA A 167 -13.73 2.78 -9.68
N ALA A 168 -13.58 3.80 -8.84
CA ALA A 168 -13.03 5.09 -9.23
C ALA A 168 -11.57 4.98 -9.72
N ALA A 169 -10.78 4.13 -9.07
CA ALA A 169 -9.41 3.86 -9.48
C ALA A 169 -9.34 3.20 -10.86
N ARG A 170 -10.15 2.16 -11.11
CA ARG A 170 -10.21 1.48 -12.42
C ARG A 170 -10.63 2.43 -13.53
N ALA A 171 -11.66 3.25 -13.31
CA ALA A 171 -12.10 4.24 -14.29
C ALA A 171 -10.97 5.22 -14.69
N ARG A 172 -10.21 5.70 -13.70
CA ARG A 172 -9.04 6.57 -13.95
C ARG A 172 -7.90 5.85 -14.65
N LEU A 173 -7.60 4.61 -14.26
CA LEU A 173 -6.57 3.82 -14.93
C LEU A 173 -6.95 3.54 -16.39
N GLN A 174 -8.23 3.29 -16.68
CA GLN A 174 -8.74 3.10 -18.04
C GLN A 174 -8.60 4.36 -18.90
N GLN A 175 -8.81 5.55 -18.32
CA GLN A 175 -8.53 6.82 -19.01
C GLN A 175 -7.03 7.03 -19.29
N LEU A 176 -6.16 6.55 -18.41
CA LEU A 176 -4.72 6.76 -18.49
C LEU A 176 -3.98 5.75 -19.37
N LEU A 177 -4.50 4.52 -19.47
CA LEU A 177 -3.85 3.39 -20.15
C LEU A 177 -4.64 2.86 -21.35
N GLY A 178 -5.85 3.37 -21.60
CA GLY A 178 -6.80 2.74 -22.51
C GLY A 178 -7.52 1.53 -21.86
N PRO A 179 -8.35 0.79 -22.61
CA PRO A 179 -9.06 -0.37 -22.07
C PRO A 179 -8.09 -1.43 -21.54
N ILE A 180 -8.01 -1.55 -20.21
CA ILE A 180 -7.26 -2.58 -19.52
C ILE A 180 -8.04 -3.89 -19.72
N ARG A 181 -7.57 -4.76 -20.63
CA ARG A 181 -8.16 -6.09 -20.75
C ARG A 181 -7.93 -6.85 -19.44
N PRO A 182 -8.97 -7.41 -18.80
CA PRO A 182 -8.76 -8.37 -17.73
C PRO A 182 -8.05 -9.60 -18.31
N LYS A 183 -7.06 -10.11 -17.58
CA LYS A 183 -6.47 -11.43 -17.84
C LYS A 183 -7.33 -12.49 -17.18
#